data_AF-A0A1H8WT18-F1
#
_entry.id   AF-A0A1H8WT18-F1
#
_cell.length_a   1.000
_cell.length_b   1.000
_cell.length_c   1.000
_cell.angle_alpha   90.00
_cell.angle_beta   90.00
_cell.angle_gamma   90.00
#
_symmetry.space_group_name_H-M   'P 1'
#
loop_
_entity.id
_entity.type
_entity.pdbx_description
1 polymer ?
#
loop_
_entity_poly.entity_id
_entity_poly.type
_entity_poly.pdbx_seq_one_letter_code
_entity_poly.pdbx_strand_id
1 'polypeptide(L)' 'MRVENDPCDVIGVSVAPTQLDNLSSLILQQGGMARVSLPGDVVTWAAGGHETLSRMLSDERFNRDWRQWRAL' A
#
# COMPACT_ATOMS: atom_id res chain seq x y z
N MET A 1 20.25 11.34 0.92
CA MET A 1 19.20 11.42 -0.11
C MET A 1 17.87 11.60 0.62
N ARG A 2 17.34 12.83 0.70
CA ARG A 2 16.01 13.05 1.27
C ARG A 2 15.02 12.69 0.17
N VAL A 3 14.20 11.67 0.38
CA VAL A 3 13.05 11.40 -0.48
C VAL A 3 12.01 12.44 -0.10
N GLU A 4 12.02 13.57 -0.81
CA GLU A 4 10.89 14.48 -0.82
C GLU A 4 9.69 13.67 -1.32
N ASN A 5 8.71 13.46 -0.44
CA ASN A 5 7.47 12.80 -0.81
C ASN A 5 6.65 13.83 -1.58
N ASP A 6 6.62 13.68 -2.90
CA ASP A 6 5.69 14.43 -3.73
C ASP A 6 4.26 14.04 -3.31
N PRO A 7 3.43 14.99 -2.84
CA PRO A 7 2.06 14.71 -2.43
C PRO A 7 1.17 14.17 -3.57
N CYS A 8 1.64 14.22 -4.82
CA CYS A 8 0.92 13.68 -5.98
C CYS A 8 0.94 12.14 -6.10
N ASP A 9 1.72 11.40 -5.30
CA ASP A 9 1.87 9.94 -5.43
C ASP A 9 1.03 9.10 -4.44
N VAL A 10 0.17 9.73 -3.63
CA VAL A 10 -0.65 9.02 -2.62
C VAL A 10 -2.08 8.83 -3.11
N ILE A 11 -2.48 7.57 -3.32
CA ILE A 11 -3.83 7.23 -3.77
C ILE A 11 -4.79 7.19 -2.58
N GLY A 12 -5.85 8.02 -2.61
CA GLY A 12 -6.88 7.99 -1.58
C GLY A 12 -7.73 6.72 -1.63
N VAL A 13 -7.87 6.01 -0.50
CA VAL A 13 -8.70 4.82 -0.38
C VAL A 13 -10.05 5.20 0.23
N SER A 14 -11.11 4.89 -0.51
CA SER A 14 -12.49 5.02 -0.04
C SER A 14 -13.16 3.64 -0.03
N VAL A 15 -14.06 3.41 0.92
CA VAL A 15 -14.62 2.09 1.27
C VAL A 15 -15.74 1.61 0.34
N ALA A 16 -16.07 2.36 -0.71
CA ALA A 16 -17.10 1.96 -1.66
C ALA A 16 -16.60 0.80 -2.56
N PRO A 17 -17.36 -0.30 -2.75
CA PRO A 17 -16.91 -1.49 -3.49
C PRO A 17 -16.39 -1.19 -4.90
N THR A 18 -17.08 -0.34 -5.67
CA THR A 18 -16.67 0.05 -7.03
C THR A 18 -15.37 0.86 -7.06
N GLN A 19 -14.98 1.47 -5.95
CA GLN A 19 -13.72 2.21 -5.85
C GLN A 19 -12.54 1.27 -5.56
N LEU A 20 -12.77 0.14 -4.88
CA LEU A 20 -11.73 -0.84 -4.56
C LEU A 20 -11.18 -1.54 -5.81
N ASP A 21 -12.03 -1.86 -6.80
CA ASP A 21 -11.59 -2.48 -8.05
C ASP A 21 -10.73 -1.52 -8.88
N ASN A 22 -11.13 -0.25 -8.95
CA ASN A 22 -10.38 0.81 -9.61
C ASN A 22 -9.03 1.06 -8.90
N LEU A 23 -9.03 1.10 -7.57
CA LEU A 23 -7.82 1.20 -6.74
C LEU A 23 -6.86 0.04 -6.98
N SER A 24 -7.37 -1.19 -6.99
CA SER A 24 -6.58 -2.40 -7.26
C SER A 24 -5.92 -2.32 -8.63
N SER A 25 -6.67 -1.85 -9.63
CA SER A 25 -6.16 -1.65 -10.99
C SER A 25 -5.07 -0.57 -11.07
N LEU A 26 -5.21 0.53 -10.33
CA LEU A 26 -4.21 1.59 -10.25
C LEU A 26 -2.91 1.10 -9.58
N ILE A 27 -3.02 0.35 -8.48
CA ILE A 27 -1.86 -0.23 -7.78
C ILE A 27 -1.10 -1.19 -8.71
N LEU A 28 -1.82 -2.00 -9.48
CA LEU A 28 -1.21 -2.91 -10.46
C LEU A 28 -0.49 -2.15 -11.58
N GLN A 29 -1.08 -1.05 -12.08
CA GLN A 29 -0.44 -0.20 -13.09
C GLN A 29 0.84 0.49 -12.57
N GLN A 30 0.93 0.75 -11.27
CA GLN A 30 2.13 1.31 -10.63
C GLN A 30 3.18 0.24 -10.26
N GLY A 31 3.22 -0.89 -10.97
CA GLY A 31 4.18 -1.97 -10.70
C GLY A 31 3.77 -2.87 -9.53
N GLY A 32 2.48 -2.88 -9.18
CA GLY A 32 1.92 -3.74 -8.14
C GLY A 32 2.17 -3.25 -6.72
N MET A 33 2.65 -2.01 -6.53
CA MET A 33 2.83 -1.38 -5.24
C MET A 33 2.62 0.14 -5.35
N ALA A 34 1.85 0.72 -4.44
CA ALA A 34 1.56 2.16 -4.42
C ALA A 34 1.49 2.70 -3.00
N ARG A 35 1.68 4.00 -2.83
CA ARG A 35 1.31 4.67 -1.57
C ARG A 35 -0.16 4.98 -1.57
N VAL A 36 -0.79 4.78 -0.43
CA VAL A 36 -2.21 4.99 -0.26
C VAL A 36 -2.52 5.72 1.04
N SER A 37 -3.58 6.51 1.03
CA SER A 37 -4.15 7.11 2.25
C SER A 37 -5.40 6.33 2.64
N LEU A 38 -5.36 5.67 3.78
CA LEU A 38 -6.51 4.99 4.37
C LEU A 38 -7.38 5.98 5.16
N PRO A 39 -8.65 5.63 5.44
CA PRO A 39 -9.49 6.42 6.35
C PRO A 39 -8.78 6.67 7.69
N GLY A 40 -8.89 7.90 8.20
CA GLY A 40 -8.15 8.34 9.39
C GLY A 40 -6.75 8.90 9.09
N ASP A 41 -6.52 9.38 7.86
CA ASP A 41 -5.29 10.04 7.41
C ASP A 41 -4.02 9.18 7.56
N VAL A 42 -4.20 7.85 7.53
CA VAL A 42 -3.09 6.89 7.63
C VAL A 42 -2.48 6.68 6.26
N VAL A 43 -1.30 7.25 6.03
CA VAL A 43 -0.51 7.03 4.81
C VAL A 43 0.32 5.76 4.94
N THR A 44 0.12 4.80 4.04
CA THR A 44 0.82 3.51 4.03
C THR A 44 1.12 3.04 2.60
N TRP A 45 1.73 1.85 2.47
CA TRP A 45 1.94 1.17 1.21
C TRP A 45 0.89 0.08 1.00
N ALA A 46 0.32 0.01 -0.20
CA ALA A 46 -0.51 -1.10 -0.65
C ALA A 46 0.23 -1.89 -1.74
N ALA A 47 0.22 -3.22 -1.62
CA ALA A 47 0.74 -4.14 -2.64
C ALA A 47 -0.41 -4.96 -3.22
N GLY A 48 -0.45 -5.08 -4.55
CA GLY A 48 -1.49 -5.83 -5.27
C GLY A 48 -0.93 -6.85 -6.28
N GLY A 49 0.34 -6.72 -6.66
CA GLY A 49 0.97 -7.62 -7.64
C GLY A 49 1.30 -8.99 -7.04
N HIS A 50 1.05 -10.08 -7.77
CA HIS A 50 1.32 -11.44 -7.30
C HIS A 50 2.80 -11.68 -6.96
N GLU A 51 3.71 -11.23 -7.81
CA GLU A 51 5.15 -11.37 -7.59
C GLU A 51 5.61 -10.53 -6.39
N THR A 52 5.15 -9.29 -6.31
CA THR A 52 5.43 -8.37 -5.19
C THR A 52 4.98 -8.96 -3.86
N LEU A 53 3.74 -9.46 -3.80
CA LEU A 53 3.20 -10.13 -2.62
C LEU A 53 3.98 -11.39 -2.29
N SER A 54 4.32 -12.22 -3.27
CA SER A 54 5.12 -13.44 -3.05
C SER A 54 6.49 -13.13 -2.44
N ARG A 55 7.16 -12.07 -2.91
CA ARG A 55 8.43 -11.61 -2.36
C ARG A 55 8.28 -11.07 -0.93
N MET A 56 7.29 -10.21 -0.67
CA MET A 56 7.02 -9.67 0.67
C MET A 56 6.68 -10.77 1.68
N LEU A 57 5.86 -11.74 1.27
CA LEU A 57 5.47 -12.87 2.12
C LEU A 57 6.59 -13.87 2.34
N SER A 58 7.65 -13.88 1.53
CA SER A 58 8.81 -14.77 1.74
C SER A 58 9.93 -14.09 2.52
N ASP A 59 9.87 -12.77 2.67
CA ASP A 59 10.91 -11.96 3.30
C ASP A 59 10.67 -11.81 4.80
N GLU A 60 11.62 -12.30 5.61
CA GLU A 60 11.55 -12.29 7.08
C GLU A 60 11.58 -10.89 7.70
N ARG A 61 11.99 -9.87 6.92
CA ARG A 61 11.97 -8.47 7.36
C ARG A 61 10.54 -7.94 7.50
N PHE A 62 9.57 -8.55 6.82
CA PHE A 62 8.16 -8.22 6.99
C PHE A 62 7.56 -9.01 8.15
N ASN A 63 7.30 -8.30 9.24
CA ASN A 63 6.58 -8.89 10.36
C ASN A 63 5.12 -9.14 9.98
N ARG A 64 4.66 -10.38 10.08
CA ARG A 64 3.27 -10.77 9.77
C ARG A 64 2.35 -10.72 10.99
N ASP A 65 2.91 -10.58 12.18
CA ASP A 65 2.13 -10.39 13.40
C ASP A 65 1.71 -8.92 13.53
N TRP A 66 0.50 -8.61 13.05
CA TRP A 66 -0.07 -7.27 13.08
C TRP A 66 -0.19 -6.70 14.50
N ARG A 67 -0.22 -7.55 15.53
CA ARG A 67 -0.27 -7.11 16.93
C ARG A 67 1.04 -6.46 17.38
N GLN A 68 2.13 -6.76 16.67
CA GLN A 68 3.45 -6.18 16.89
C GLN A 68 3.69 -4.94 16.02
N TRP A 69 2.76 -4.61 15.12
CA TRP A 69 2.85 -3.38 14.34
C TRP A 69 2.56 -2.21 15.26
N ARG A 70 3.58 -1.42 15.54
CA ARG A 70 3.39 -0.18 16.30
C ARG A 70 2.89 0.89 15.34
N ALA A 71 1.75 1.49 15.66
CA ALA A 71 1.39 2.78 15.11
C ALA A 71 2.47 3.78 15.56
N LEU A 72 3.19 4.35 14.61
CA LEU A 72 4.13 5.45 14.84
C LEU A 72 3.36 6.75 15.10
#